data_AF-G2RDT7-F1
#
_entry.id   AF-G2RDT7-F1
#
_cell.length_a   1.000
_cell.length_b   1.000
_cell.length_c   1.000
_cell.angle_alpha   90.00
_cell.angle_beta   90.00
_cell.angle_gamma   90.00
#
_symmetry.space_group_name_H-M   'P 1'
#
loop_
_entity.id
_entity.type
_entity.pdbx_description
1 polymer ?
#
loop_
_entity_poly.entity_id
_entity_poly.type
_entity_poly.pdbx_seq_one_letter_code
_entity_poly.pdbx_strand_id
1 'polypeptide(L)'
;MDSSLHEVWQAAAGSPFVPTVGKGSQFLVAFVLLLIGFSLSGAFALSMPYLCHSNVIQLVLLTMRFPDRSLVNLPILAVPASLALAVGVVYMFCAVGVYV
;
A
#
# COMPACT_ATOMS: atom_id res chain seq x y z
N MET A 1 -10.82 27.45 36.90
CA MET A 1 -11.02 26.85 35.57
C MET A 1 -9.92 25.82 35.41
N ASP A 2 -10.10 24.69 36.09
CA ASP A 2 -9.24 23.53 35.92
C ASP A 2 -9.53 23.01 34.52
N SER A 3 -8.49 23.03 33.69
CA SER A 3 -8.59 22.95 32.25
C SER A 3 -9.33 21.67 31.84
N SER A 4 -10.39 21.79 31.04
CA SER A 4 -11.20 20.66 30.54
C SER A 4 -10.37 19.54 29.88
N LEU A 5 -9.17 19.84 29.39
CA LEU A 5 -8.20 18.86 28.88
C LEU A 5 -7.71 17.86 29.95
N HIS A 6 -7.60 18.26 31.22
CA HIS A 6 -7.19 17.35 32.29
C HIS A 6 -8.29 16.34 32.58
N GLU A 7 -9.54 16.77 32.58
CA GLU A 7 -10.70 15.88 32.73
C GLU A 7 -10.80 14.89 31.57
N VAL A 8 -10.59 15.36 30.33
CA VAL A 8 -10.57 14.50 29.14
C VAL A 8 -9.38 13.53 29.17
N TRP A 9 -8.23 13.92 29.71
CA TRP A 9 -7.07 13.03 29.90
C TRP A 9 -7.33 11.93 30.94
N GLN A 10 -7.93 12.31 32.06
CA GLN A 10 -8.36 11.35 33.09
C GLN A 10 -9.43 10.38 32.54
N ALA A 11 -10.36 10.88 31.71
CA ALA A 11 -11.37 10.06 31.06
C ALA A 11 -10.80 9.12 29.99
N ALA A 12 -9.79 9.58 29.22
CA ALA A 12 -9.13 8.78 28.19
C ALA A 12 -8.34 7.58 28.75
N ALA A 13 -7.95 7.61 30.03
CA ALA A 13 -7.34 6.47 30.70
C ALA A 13 -8.27 5.24 30.78
N GLY A 14 -9.60 5.45 30.69
CA GLY A 14 -10.60 4.38 30.67
C GLY A 14 -10.76 3.66 29.31
N SER A 15 -10.20 4.20 28.23
CA SER A 15 -10.28 3.63 26.88
C SER A 15 -8.90 3.60 26.20
N PRO A 16 -8.05 2.61 26.54
CA PRO A 16 -6.70 2.51 25.97
C PRO A 16 -6.73 2.38 24.45
N PHE A 17 -5.78 3.02 23.77
CA PHE A 17 -5.56 2.81 22.34
C PHE A 17 -5.04 1.41 22.09
N VAL A 18 -5.87 0.56 21.49
CA VAL A 18 -5.46 -0.76 20.99
C VAL A 18 -5.11 -0.60 19.51
N PRO A 19 -3.82 -0.70 19.13
CA PRO A 19 -3.44 -0.55 17.73
C PRO A 19 -3.98 -1.73 16.91
N THR A 20 -4.49 -1.45 15.72
CA THR A 20 -4.98 -2.47 14.77
C THR A 20 -3.89 -3.47 14.39
N VAL A 21 -2.62 -3.05 14.38
CA VAL A 21 -1.46 -3.92 14.08
C VAL A 21 -0.40 -3.77 15.18
N GLY A 22 -0.19 -4.83 15.95
CA GLY A 22 0.80 -4.85 17.03
C GLY A 22 2.24 -4.84 16.53
N LYS A 23 3.16 -4.19 17.26
CA LYS A 23 4.59 -4.06 16.86
C LYS A 23 5.25 -5.38 16.46
N GLY A 24 4.93 -6.48 17.16
CA GLY A 24 5.54 -7.79 16.88
C GLY A 24 5.16 -8.40 15.53
N SER A 25 4.01 -8.04 14.96
CA SER A 25 3.55 -8.56 13.66
C SER A 25 3.74 -7.58 12.50
N GLN A 26 4.09 -6.32 12.76
CA GLN A 26 4.25 -5.27 11.75
C GLN A 26 5.26 -5.68 10.65
N PHE A 27 6.39 -6.28 11.03
CA PHE A 27 7.39 -6.77 10.07
C PHE A 27 6.82 -7.88 9.16
N LEU A 28 6.14 -8.87 9.75
CA LEU A 28 5.61 -10.01 9.00
C LEU A 28 4.50 -9.57 8.04
N VAL A 29 3.59 -8.69 8.50
CA VAL A 29 2.53 -8.11 7.67
C VAL A 29 3.13 -7.34 6.49
N ALA A 30 4.14 -6.50 6.76
CA ALA A 30 4.83 -5.74 5.72
C ALA A 30 5.51 -6.67 4.70
N PHE A 31 6.22 -7.69 5.17
CA PHE A 31 6.94 -8.64 4.33
C PHE A 31 6.00 -9.42 3.40
N VAL A 32 4.86 -9.89 3.91
CA VAL A 32 3.87 -10.62 3.11
C VAL A 32 3.22 -9.70 2.06
N LEU A 33 2.84 -8.47 2.44
CA LEU A 33 2.28 -7.49 1.52
C LEU A 33 3.27 -7.11 0.40
N LEU A 34 4.54 -6.92 0.75
CA LEU A 34 5.59 -6.62 -0.22
C LEU A 34 5.88 -7.79 -1.15
N LEU A 35 5.94 -9.03 -0.64
CA LEU A 35 6.12 -10.21 -1.48
C LEU A 35 4.98 -10.36 -2.48
N ILE A 36 3.73 -10.16 -2.05
CA ILE A 36 2.57 -10.23 -2.93
C ILE A 36 2.65 -9.11 -3.98
N GLY A 37 2.88 -7.86 -3.57
CA GLY A 37 2.95 -6.71 -4.46
C GLY A 37 4.11 -6.78 -5.47
N PHE A 38 5.26 -7.29 -5.04
CA PHE A 38 6.43 -7.50 -5.91
C PHE A 38 6.23 -8.67 -6.86
N SER A 39 5.61 -9.76 -6.41
CA SER A 39 5.29 -10.91 -7.27
C SER A 39 4.27 -10.54 -8.35
N LEU A 40 3.25 -9.76 -8.00
CA LEU A 40 2.23 -9.31 -8.95
C LEU A 40 2.80 -8.29 -9.97
N SER A 41 3.58 -7.32 -9.49
CA SER A 41 4.29 -6.36 -10.34
C SER A 41 5.32 -7.04 -11.25
N GLY A 42 6.05 -8.03 -10.71
CA GLY A 42 7.02 -8.84 -11.45
C GLY A 42 6.36 -9.72 -12.50
N ALA A 43 5.24 -10.37 -12.19
CA ALA A 43 4.47 -11.14 -13.16
C ALA A 43 3.97 -10.26 -14.32
N PHE A 44 3.55 -9.02 -14.03
CA PHE A 44 3.19 -8.04 -15.06
C PHE A 44 4.42 -7.61 -15.91
N ALA A 45 5.55 -7.29 -15.27
CA ALA A 45 6.76 -6.86 -15.97
C ALA A 45 7.37 -7.96 -16.86
N LEU A 46 7.35 -9.22 -16.39
CA LEU A 46 7.92 -10.37 -17.10
C LEU A 46 7.01 -10.89 -18.21
N SER A 47 5.68 -10.71 -18.09
CA SER A 47 4.71 -11.05 -19.15
C SER A 47 4.70 -10.04 -20.31
N MET A 48 5.55 -9.00 -20.25
CA MET A 48 5.55 -7.89 -21.19
C MET A 48 6.86 -7.75 -22.01
N PRO A 49 7.24 -8.73 -22.85
CA PRO A 49 8.37 -8.58 -23.78
C PRO A 49 8.11 -7.65 -24.99
N TYR A 50 6.96 -6.95 -25.09
CA TYR A 50 6.55 -6.22 -26.32
C TYR A 50 6.44 -4.68 -26.21
N LEU A 51 7.01 -4.01 -25.19
CA LEU A 51 6.92 -2.54 -25.03
C LEU A 51 8.26 -1.77 -25.03
N CYS A 52 9.33 -2.35 -25.56
CA CYS A 52 10.67 -1.77 -25.52
C CYS A 52 10.92 -0.62 -26.53
N HIS A 53 9.90 0.06 -27.09
CA HIS A 53 10.14 1.13 -28.06
C HIS A 53 9.52 2.51 -27.78
N SER A 54 8.59 2.72 -26.85
CA SER A 54 8.23 4.11 -26.53
C SER A 54 7.61 4.30 -25.17
N ASN A 55 8.33 5.03 -24.32
CA ASN A 55 7.85 5.85 -23.22
C ASN A 55 6.84 5.21 -22.25
N VAL A 56 7.33 4.84 -21.07
CA VAL A 56 6.57 4.41 -19.89
C VAL A 56 5.40 5.35 -19.53
N ILE A 57 5.49 6.65 -19.90
CA ILE A 57 4.44 7.67 -19.72
C ILE A 57 3.25 7.49 -20.69
N GLN A 58 3.47 6.93 -21.88
CA GLN A 58 2.39 6.64 -22.83
C GLN A 58 1.53 5.45 -22.42
N LEU A 59 2.05 4.48 -21.65
CA LEU A 59 1.24 3.36 -21.13
C LEU A 59 0.20 3.84 -20.10
N VAL A 60 0.58 4.79 -19.23
CA VAL A 60 -0.33 5.41 -18.25
C VAL A 60 -1.34 6.34 -18.93
N LEU A 61 -0.96 7.05 -20.00
CA LEU A 61 -1.86 7.91 -20.77
C LEU A 61 -2.78 7.10 -21.72
N LEU A 62 -2.31 5.96 -22.28
CA LEU A 62 -3.11 5.06 -23.12
C LEU A 62 -4.15 4.27 -22.31
N THR A 63 -3.91 4.00 -21.02
CA THR A 63 -4.96 3.46 -20.15
C THR A 63 -6.18 4.37 -19.99
N MET A 64 -6.07 5.66 -20.36
CA MET A 64 -7.18 6.61 -20.36
C MET A 64 -7.84 6.82 -21.74
N ARG A 65 -7.33 6.23 -22.85
CA ARG A 65 -7.81 6.60 -24.20
C ARG A 65 -8.60 5.55 -24.99
N PHE A 66 -8.58 4.25 -24.71
CA PHE A 66 -9.41 3.29 -25.49
C PHE A 66 -9.87 2.07 -24.67
N PRO A 67 -11.19 1.81 -24.56
CA PRO A 67 -11.71 0.65 -23.85
C PRO A 67 -11.83 -0.56 -24.78
N ASP A 68 -10.75 -1.34 -24.90
CA ASP A 68 -10.81 -2.70 -25.45
C ASP A 68 -10.48 -3.72 -24.34
N ARG A 69 -11.14 -4.88 -24.37
CA ARG A 69 -11.29 -5.88 -23.27
C ARG A 69 -10.01 -6.27 -22.48
N SER A 70 -8.82 -6.00 -23.01
CA SER A 70 -7.52 -6.23 -22.35
C SER A 70 -7.17 -5.15 -21.31
N LEU A 71 -7.71 -3.95 -21.44
CA LEU A 71 -7.47 -2.79 -20.56
C LEU A 71 -8.26 -2.86 -19.26
N VAL A 72 -9.23 -3.77 -19.15
CA VAL A 72 -9.94 -4.04 -17.88
C VAL A 72 -9.10 -4.96 -16.98
N ASN A 73 -8.35 -5.90 -17.55
CA ASN A 73 -7.55 -6.85 -16.77
C ASN A 73 -6.26 -6.23 -16.21
N LEU A 74 -5.71 -5.22 -16.91
CA LEU A 74 -4.53 -4.47 -16.46
C LEU A 74 -4.72 -3.75 -15.11
N PRO A 75 -5.73 -2.89 -14.93
CA PRO A 75 -5.98 -2.22 -13.64
C PRO A 75 -6.45 -3.22 -12.59
N ILE A 76 -7.16 -4.29 -12.97
CA ILE A 76 -7.52 -5.37 -12.03
C ILE A 76 -6.29 -6.03 -11.41
N LEU A 77 -5.17 -6.12 -12.12
CA LEU A 77 -3.92 -6.67 -11.57
C LEU A 77 -2.98 -5.59 -11.01
N ALA A 78 -2.90 -4.43 -11.66
CA ALA A 78 -1.97 -3.34 -11.30
C ALA A 78 -2.43 -2.54 -10.07
N VAL A 79 -3.75 -2.33 -9.90
CA VAL A 79 -4.30 -1.63 -8.73
C VAL A 79 -4.02 -2.38 -7.43
N PRO A 80 -4.33 -3.69 -7.29
CA PRO A 80 -3.99 -4.42 -6.07
C PRO A 80 -2.48 -4.56 -5.85
N ALA A 81 -1.68 -4.65 -6.92
CA ALA A 81 -0.22 -4.65 -6.81
C ALA A 81 0.31 -3.35 -6.19
N SER A 82 -0.15 -2.20 -6.70
CA SER A 82 0.22 -0.88 -6.20
C SER A 82 -0.21 -0.67 -4.74
N LEU A 83 -1.44 -1.08 -4.40
CA LEU A 83 -1.97 -0.97 -3.05
C LEU A 83 -1.17 -1.83 -2.06
N ALA A 84 -0.83 -3.06 -2.43
CA ALA A 84 -0.02 -3.96 -1.61
C ALA A 84 1.40 -3.41 -1.38
N LEU A 85 2.02 -2.80 -2.41
CA LEU A 85 3.33 -2.18 -2.27
C LEU A 85 3.27 -0.92 -1.39
N ALA A 86 2.31 -0.02 -1.62
CA ALA A 86 2.18 1.20 -0.83
C ALA A 86 1.95 0.90 0.65
N VAL A 87 0.99 0.01 0.97
CA VAL A 87 0.69 -0.39 2.34
C VAL A 87 1.86 -1.18 2.94
N GLY A 88 2.49 -2.07 2.18
CA GLY A 88 3.66 -2.83 2.62
C GLY A 88 4.87 -1.97 2.98
N VAL A 89 5.15 -0.92 2.20
CA VAL A 89 6.26 0.02 2.46
C VAL A 89 6.03 0.80 3.76
N VAL A 90 4.82 1.32 3.99
CA VAL A 90 4.48 2.04 5.23
C VAL A 90 4.68 1.14 6.44
N TYR A 91 4.21 -0.11 6.39
CA TYR A 91 4.43 -1.06 7.49
C TYR A 91 5.91 -1.46 7.65
N MET A 92 6.72 -1.46 6.59
CA MET A 92 8.18 -1.67 6.72
C MET A 92 8.87 -0.49 7.41
N PHE A 93 8.51 0.76 7.10
CA PHE A 93 9.02 1.91 7.84
C PHE A 93 8.63 1.84 9.31
N CYS A 94 7.37 1.54 9.62
CA CYS A 94 6.92 1.32 11.00
C CYS A 94 7.67 0.19 11.71
N ALA A 95 8.05 -0.88 10.99
CA ALA A 95 8.82 -1.98 11.56
C ALA A 95 10.28 -1.61 11.92
N VAL A 96 10.89 -0.67 11.19
CA VAL A 96 12.24 -0.14 11.48
C VAL A 96 12.23 0.87 12.64
N GLY A 97 11.05 1.24 13.15
CA GLY A 97 10.88 2.16 14.27
C GLY A 97 10.76 3.63 13.87
N VAL A 98 10.66 3.91 12.56
CA VAL A 98 10.25 5.23 12.05
C VAL A 98 8.74 5.23 11.92
N TYR A 99 8.08 5.79 12.95
CA TYR A 99 6.65 6.03 12.96
C TYR A 99 6.35 7.30 12.18
N VAL A 100 5.53 7.19 11.13
CA VAL A 100 4.97 8.33 10.39
C VAL A 100 3.73 8.89 11.08
#